data_AF-A0A352S416-F1
#
_entry.id   AF-A0A352S416-F1
#
_cell.length_a   1.000
_cell.length_b   1.000
_cell.length_c   1.000
_cell.angle_alpha   90.00
_cell.angle_beta   90.00
_cell.angle_gamma   90.00
#
_symmetry.space_group_name_H-M   'P 1'
#
loop_
_entity.id
_entity.type
_entity.pdbx_description
1 polymer ?
#
loop_
_entity_poly.entity_id
_entity_poly.type
_entity_poly.pdbx_seq_one_letter_code
_entity_poly.pdbx_strand_id
1 'polypeptide(L)'
;MNKVYASAAEALAGVVRDGQTIAVGGFGLCGIPEALIAALRDSGAKQLTCISNNAGVDGFGLGLLLATRQIRKMISSYVGENKEFER
;
A
#
# COMPACT_ATOMS: atom_id res chain seq x y z
N MET A 1 -23.37 7.82 12.99
CA MET A 1 -22.54 8.11 11.80
C MET A 1 -22.20 6.77 11.14
N ASN A 2 -22.68 6.50 9.92
CA ASN A 2 -22.37 5.27 9.19
C ASN A 2 -21.03 5.47 8.45
N LYS A 3 -20.11 4.52 8.58
CA LYS A 3 -18.77 4.54 7.94
C LYS A 3 -18.54 3.34 7.02
N VAL A 4 -19.62 2.66 6.64
CA VAL A 4 -19.59 1.56 5.67
C VAL A 4 -19.69 2.15 4.27
N TYR A 5 -18.75 1.79 3.40
CA TYR A 5 -18.70 2.19 1.99
C TYR A 5 -18.98 0.97 1.10
N ALA A 6 -19.52 1.19 -0.10
CA ALA A 6 -19.88 0.09 -1.00
C ALA A 6 -18.65 -0.54 -1.67
N SER A 7 -17.52 0.19 -1.72
CA SER A 7 -16.26 -0.31 -2.28
C SER A 7 -15.03 0.32 -1.62
N ALA A 8 -13.86 -0.30 -1.83
CA ALA A 8 -12.58 0.25 -1.41
C ALA A 8 -12.24 1.58 -2.12
N ALA A 9 -12.62 1.72 -3.39
CA ALA A 9 -12.44 2.96 -4.15
C ALA A 9 -13.24 4.11 -3.53
N GLU A 10 -14.51 3.87 -3.19
CA GLU A 10 -15.34 4.86 -2.49
C GLU A 10 -14.80 5.20 -1.10
N ALA A 11 -14.31 4.21 -0.36
CA ALA A 11 -13.71 4.43 0.96
C ALA A 11 -12.46 5.31 0.91
N LEU A 12 -11.72 5.29 -0.21
CA LEU A 12 -10.50 6.07 -0.42
C LEU A 12 -10.74 7.41 -1.16
N ALA A 13 -11.93 7.61 -1.73
CA ALA A 13 -12.27 8.81 -2.47
C ALA A 13 -12.18 10.07 -1.58
N GLY A 14 -11.41 11.07 -2.03
CA GLY A 14 -11.24 12.35 -1.33
C GLY A 14 -10.30 12.31 -0.11
N VAL A 15 -9.86 11.13 0.33
CA VAL A 15 -8.93 10.98 1.46
C VAL A 15 -7.49 10.73 1.01
N VAL A 16 -7.28 10.02 -0.10
CA VAL A 16 -5.93 9.72 -0.64
C VAL A 16 -5.35 10.92 -1.39
N ARG A 17 -4.07 11.22 -1.15
CA ARG A 17 -3.31 12.32 -1.77
C ARG A 17 -1.84 11.97 -1.91
N ASP A 18 -1.16 12.64 -2.84
CA ASP A 18 0.29 12.53 -2.98
C ASP A 18 1.03 12.95 -1.70
N GLY A 19 2.17 12.32 -1.43
CA GLY A 19 3.02 12.66 -0.29
C GLY A 19 2.53 12.17 1.08
N GLN A 20 1.42 11.44 1.12
CA GLN A 20 0.86 10.95 2.38
C GLN A 20 1.70 9.85 3.03
N THR A 21 1.65 9.81 4.36
CA THR A 21 2.16 8.71 5.17
C THR A 21 1.03 7.74 5.51
N ILE A 22 1.18 6.47 5.17
CA ILE A 22 0.15 5.44 5.30
C ILE A 22 0.71 4.25 6.08
N ALA A 23 0.03 3.87 7.17
CA ALA A 23 0.33 2.63 7.88
C ALA A 23 -0.51 1.47 7.32
N VAL A 24 0.14 0.35 7.01
CA VAL A 24 -0.49 -0.80 6.36
C VAL A 24 -0.23 -2.05 7.19
N GLY A 25 -1.32 -2.66 7.68
CA GLY A 25 -1.25 -3.88 8.46
C GLY A 25 -0.90 -5.12 7.62
N GLY A 26 -0.54 -6.19 8.33
CA GLY A 26 -0.19 -7.49 7.76
C GLY A 26 1.21 -7.97 8.15
N PHE A 27 1.45 -9.27 8.00
CA PHE A 27 2.75 -9.93 8.20
C PHE A 27 3.03 -10.85 7.01
N GLY A 28 4.06 -10.55 6.22
CA GLY A 28 4.23 -11.15 4.89
C GLY A 28 2.99 -10.87 4.03
N LEU A 29 2.23 -11.92 3.74
CA LEU A 29 0.96 -11.86 2.99
C LEU A 29 -0.28 -12.13 3.85
N CYS A 30 -0.11 -12.38 5.15
CA CYS A 30 -1.21 -12.66 6.06
C CYS A 30 -1.80 -11.35 6.61
N GLY A 31 -3.13 -11.21 6.54
CA GLY A 31 -3.85 -10.07 7.13
C GLY A 31 -3.59 -8.72 6.44
N ILE A 32 -3.16 -8.75 5.17
CA ILE A 32 -2.97 -7.52 4.38
C ILE A 32 -4.33 -6.99 3.87
N PRO A 33 -4.52 -5.67 3.76
CA PRO A 33 -5.77 -5.08 3.26
C PRO A 33 -5.81 -5.06 1.73
N GLU A 34 -5.90 -6.23 1.09
CA GLU A 34 -5.76 -6.43 -0.37
C GLU A 34 -6.61 -5.48 -1.21
N ALA A 35 -7.91 -5.37 -0.90
CA ALA A 35 -8.82 -4.51 -1.66
C ALA A 35 -8.47 -3.02 -1.56
N LEU A 36 -8.01 -2.55 -0.40
CA LEU A 36 -7.58 -1.17 -0.20
C LEU A 36 -6.23 -0.90 -0.86
N ILE A 37 -5.31 -1.87 -0.86
CA ILE A 37 -4.03 -1.78 -1.57
C ILE A 37 -4.27 -1.66 -3.08
N ALA A 38 -5.15 -2.48 -3.64
CA ALA A 38 -5.52 -2.40 -5.05
C ALA A 38 -6.16 -1.04 -5.39
N ALA A 39 -7.11 -0.57 -4.56
CA ALA A 39 -7.71 0.75 -4.75
C ALA A 39 -6.71 1.91 -4.61
N LEU A 40 -5.73 1.80 -3.69
CA LEU A 40 -4.67 2.79 -3.51
C LEU A 40 -3.71 2.80 -4.71
N ARG A 41 -3.37 1.64 -5.28
CA ARG A 41 -2.68 1.54 -6.57
C ARG A 41 -3.48 2.28 -7.66
N ASP A 42 -4.76 1.96 -7.80
CA ASP A 42 -5.60 2.51 -8.86
C ASP A 42 -5.86 4.01 -8.71
N SER A 43 -5.78 4.55 -7.49
CA SER A 43 -5.83 6.00 -7.24
C SER A 43 -4.70 6.78 -7.89
N GLY A 44 -3.58 6.11 -8.21
CA GLY A 44 -2.41 6.71 -8.84
C GLY A 44 -1.55 7.59 -7.92
N ALA A 45 -1.92 7.75 -6.64
CA ALA A 45 -1.21 8.61 -5.70
C ALA A 45 0.28 8.27 -5.60
N LYS A 46 1.12 9.29 -5.64
CA LYS A 46 2.59 9.19 -5.68
C LYS A 46 3.23 9.76 -4.41
N GLN A 47 4.54 9.54 -4.30
CA GLN A 47 5.38 10.05 -3.23
C GLN A 47 4.97 9.56 -1.82
N LEU A 48 4.35 8.38 -1.74
CA LEU A 48 3.84 7.84 -0.48
C LEU A 48 4.98 7.41 0.46
N THR A 49 4.80 7.64 1.75
CA THR A 49 5.59 6.99 2.80
C THR A 49 4.76 5.87 3.41
N CYS A 50 5.16 4.62 3.20
CA CYS A 50 4.43 3.47 3.71
C CYS A 50 5.13 2.87 4.94
N ILE A 51 4.37 2.61 6.00
CA ILE A 51 4.82 1.99 7.23
C ILE A 51 4.17 0.61 7.31
N SER A 52 4.98 -0.45 7.20
CA SER A 52 4.50 -1.83 7.26
C SER A 52 5.63 -2.77 7.60
N ASN A 53 5.32 -3.92 8.21
CA ASN A 53 6.32 -4.93 8.58
C ASN A 53 7.14 -5.36 7.35
N ASN A 54 6.46 -5.60 6.22
CA ASN A 54 7.04 -6.01 4.93
C ASN A 54 6.40 -5.23 3.78
N ALA A 55 6.99 -5.34 2.59
CA ALA A 55 6.40 -4.81 1.36
C ALA A 55 5.51 -5.84 0.62
N GLY A 56 5.29 -7.03 1.17
CA GLY A 56 4.76 -8.16 0.41
C GLY A 56 5.77 -8.63 -0.64
N VAL A 57 5.28 -9.27 -1.69
CA VAL A 57 6.10 -9.85 -2.77
C VAL A 57 5.87 -9.11 -4.09
N ASP A 58 6.68 -9.40 -5.10
CA ASP A 58 6.48 -8.84 -6.44
C ASP A 58 5.06 -9.13 -6.96
N GLY A 59 4.31 -8.09 -7.30
CA GLY A 59 2.96 -8.21 -7.84
C GLY A 59 1.84 -8.47 -6.82
N PHE A 60 2.11 -8.50 -5.51
CA PHE A 60 1.08 -8.72 -4.49
C PHE A 60 1.37 -7.97 -3.17
N GLY A 61 0.32 -7.53 -2.47
CA GLY A 61 0.48 -6.61 -1.34
C GLY A 61 1.08 -5.27 -1.76
N LEU A 62 1.93 -4.67 -0.93
CA LEU A 62 2.56 -3.37 -1.23
C LEU A 62 3.52 -3.41 -2.43
N GLY A 63 3.92 -4.59 -2.89
CA GLY A 63 4.69 -4.78 -4.13
C GLY A 63 4.00 -4.20 -5.37
N LEU A 64 2.67 -4.14 -5.37
CA LEU A 64 1.88 -3.47 -6.42
C LEU A 64 2.19 -1.97 -6.52
N LEU A 65 2.40 -1.30 -5.38
CA LEU A 65 2.69 0.12 -5.34
C LEU A 65 4.16 0.42 -5.63
N LEU A 66 5.07 -0.52 -5.33
CA LEU A 66 6.47 -0.44 -5.74
C LEU A 66 6.60 -0.52 -7.27
N ALA A 67 5.93 -1.49 -7.89
CA ALA A 67 5.93 -1.69 -9.34
C ALA A 67 5.44 -0.44 -10.10
N THR A 68 4.50 0.32 -9.51
CA THR A 68 3.95 1.56 -10.08
C THR A 68 4.68 2.83 -9.63
N ARG A 69 5.79 2.69 -8.87
CA ARG A 69 6.59 3.79 -8.30
C ARG A 69 5.75 4.78 -7.49
N GLN A 70 4.76 4.30 -6.77
CA GLN A 70 3.91 5.11 -5.90
C GLN A 70 4.56 5.41 -4.55
N ILE A 71 5.43 4.52 -4.08
CA ILE A 71 6.09 4.63 -2.78
C ILE A 71 7.45 5.32 -2.93
N ARG A 72 7.64 6.42 -2.20
CA ARG A 72 8.92 7.14 -2.07
C ARG A 72 9.77 6.60 -0.92
N LYS A 73 9.13 6.21 0.19
CA LYS A 73 9.81 5.75 1.40
C LYS A 73 9.05 4.60 2.04
N MET A 74 9.79 3.59 2.46
CA MET A 74 9.27 2.49 3.29
C MET A 74 9.90 2.55 4.68
N ILE A 75 9.10 2.31 5.70
CA ILE A 75 9.55 2.10 7.07
C ILE A 75 9.12 0.69 7.45
N SER A 76 10.08 -0.23 7.48
CA SER A 76 9.84 -1.67 7.62
C SER A 76 10.85 -2.34 8.54
N SER A 77 10.44 -3.46 9.11
CA SER A 77 11.27 -4.30 9.98
C SER A 77 12.01 -5.39 9.19
N TYR A 78 11.44 -5.87 8.09
CA TYR A 78 12.06 -6.87 7.21
C TYR A 78 11.65 -6.66 5.74
N VAL A 79 12.63 -6.68 4.84
CA VAL A 79 12.47 -6.24 3.44
C VAL A 79 12.80 -7.30 2.39
N GLY A 80 13.15 -8.52 2.80
CA GLY A 80 13.48 -9.62 1.88
C GLY A 80 12.27 -10.12 1.08
N GLU A 81 12.55 -10.90 0.04
CA GLU A 81 11.57 -11.50 -0.89
C GLU A 81 10.84 -10.51 -1.83
N ASN A 82 11.39 -9.30 -2.02
CA ASN A 82 10.87 -8.31 -2.96
C ASN A 82 12.02 -7.65 -3.74
N LYS A 83 12.28 -8.12 -4.96
CA LYS A 83 13.45 -7.68 -5.73
C LYS A 83 13.37 -6.22 -6.17
N GLU A 84 12.16 -5.72 -6.44
CA GLU A 84 11.97 -4.30 -6.79
C GLU A 84 12.21 -3.39 -5.59
N PHE A 85 11.94 -3.87 -4.37
CA PHE A 85 12.26 -3.13 -3.13
C PHE A 85 13.76 -3.08 -2.85
N GLU A 86 14.48 -4.17 -3.12
CA GLU A 86 15.93 -4.27 -2.86
C GLU A 86 16.80 -3.44 -3.83
N ARG A 87 16.21 -2.81 -4.86
CA ARG A 87 16.93 -1.99 -5.84
C ARG A 87 17.19 -0.57 -5.34
#